data_AF-A0A953M731-F1
#
_entry.id   AF-A0A953M731-F1
#
_cell.length_a   1.000
_cell.length_b   1.000
_cell.length_c   1.000
_cell.angle_alpha   90.00
_cell.angle_beta   90.00
_cell.angle_gamma   90.00
#
_symmetry.space_group_name_H-M   'P 1'
#
loop_
_entity.id
_entity.type
_entity.pdbx_description
1 polymer ?
#
loop_
_entity_poly.entity_id
_entity_poly.type
_entity_poly.pdbx_seq_one_letter_code
_entity_poly.pdbx_strand_id
1 'polypeptide(L)'
;MDAVSPILSNANLAEEFLSLRDGTSFDPLFLCGDARDVLRGLPPDSIDFAMTSPPYWGKREYANGGIGLEGEYSEFIDALLRVFAELKRVLKPTGSFWLNIGDSYQQKRLLGIPWRVALAMTDQQGWILRNQIVWNKIKGGPDNTRDKLR
;
A
#
# COMPACT_ATOMS: atom_id res chain seq x y z
N MET A 1 3.82 -10.04 -31.32
CA MET A 1 3.57 -9.97 -29.86
C MET A 1 3.00 -8.60 -29.64
N ASP A 2 1.68 -8.53 -29.68
CA ASP A 2 0.97 -7.25 -29.69
C ASP A 2 1.12 -6.61 -28.31
N ALA A 3 1.61 -5.38 -28.30
CA ALA A 3 1.66 -4.58 -27.09
C ALA A 3 0.23 -4.40 -26.59
N VAL A 4 -0.08 -4.95 -25.42
CA VAL A 4 -1.34 -4.71 -24.73
C VAL A 4 -1.42 -3.22 -24.43
N SER A 5 -2.21 -2.48 -25.22
CA SER A 5 -2.53 -1.09 -24.93
C SER A 5 -3.26 -1.04 -23.59
N PRO A 6 -2.82 -0.21 -22.63
CA PRO A 6 -3.52 -0.08 -21.37
C PRO A 6 -4.94 0.45 -21.63
N ILE A 7 -5.94 -0.20 -21.04
CA ILE A 7 -7.29 0.36 -20.95
C ILE A 7 -7.20 1.55 -20.00
N LEU A 8 -7.13 2.76 -20.55
CA LEU A 8 -7.22 3.99 -19.78
C LEU A 8 -8.69 4.24 -19.44
N SER A 9 -9.07 3.94 -18.20
CA SER A 9 -10.42 4.09 -17.64
C SER A 9 -10.98 5.49 -17.89
N ASN A 10 -11.98 5.60 -18.75
CA ASN A 10 -12.81 6.81 -18.95
C ASN A 10 -14.31 6.51 -18.68
N ALA A 11 -14.66 5.29 -18.23
CA ALA A 11 -16.01 4.90 -17.83
C ALA A 11 -16.05 4.55 -16.33
N ASN A 12 -17.25 4.21 -15.84
CA ASN A 12 -17.50 3.83 -14.44
C ASN A 12 -16.54 2.70 -14.02
N LEU A 13 -15.51 3.02 -13.22
CA LEU A 13 -14.44 2.10 -12.82
C LEU A 13 -14.97 0.78 -12.25
N ALA A 14 -16.10 0.85 -11.52
CA ALA A 14 -16.75 -0.33 -10.98
C ALA A 14 -17.23 -1.29 -12.07
N GLU A 15 -17.82 -0.78 -13.15
CA GLU A 15 -18.32 -1.60 -14.26
C GLU A 15 -17.16 -2.26 -15.03
N GLU A 16 -16.11 -1.49 -15.32
CA GLU A 16 -14.91 -2.02 -15.98
C GLU A 16 -14.27 -3.15 -15.13
N PHE A 17 -14.14 -2.93 -13.83
CA PHE A 17 -13.61 -3.93 -12.90
C PHE A 17 -14.50 -5.19 -12.83
N LEU A 18 -15.83 -5.02 -12.72
CA LEU A 18 -16.76 -6.15 -12.63
C LEU A 18 -16.77 -6.97 -13.92
N SER A 19 -16.72 -6.31 -15.08
CA SER A 19 -16.64 -6.95 -16.39
C SER A 19 -15.40 -7.85 -16.50
N LEU A 20 -14.24 -7.39 -16.01
CA LEU A 20 -13.02 -8.19 -15.98
C LEU A 20 -13.09 -9.34 -14.98
N ARG A 21 -13.62 -9.09 -13.78
CA ARG A 21 -13.76 -10.11 -12.73
C ARG A 21 -14.67 -11.26 -13.16
N ASP A 22 -15.77 -10.94 -13.82
CA ASP A 22 -16.81 -11.90 -14.21
C ASP A 22 -16.58 -12.45 -15.64
N GLY A 23 -15.61 -11.89 -16.36
CA GLY A 23 -15.22 -12.32 -17.69
C GLY A 23 -14.29 -13.53 -17.70
N THR A 24 -13.82 -13.88 -18.90
CA THR A 24 -12.88 -15.01 -19.12
C THR A 24 -11.45 -14.56 -19.43
N SER A 25 -11.23 -13.25 -19.58
CA SER A 25 -9.89 -12.69 -19.80
C SER A 25 -9.11 -12.62 -18.48
N PHE A 26 -7.80 -12.84 -18.57
CA PHE A 26 -6.84 -12.67 -17.48
C PHE A 26 -5.89 -11.49 -17.73
N ASP A 27 -6.24 -10.62 -18.68
CA ASP A 27 -5.44 -9.44 -18.98
C ASP A 27 -5.44 -8.48 -17.79
N PRO A 28 -4.28 -7.89 -17.45
CA PRO A 28 -4.20 -6.96 -16.33
C PRO A 28 -4.92 -5.64 -16.62
N LEU A 29 -5.69 -5.17 -15.64
CA LEU A 29 -6.22 -3.80 -15.63
C LEU A 29 -5.21 -2.85 -14.98
N PHE A 30 -4.78 -1.84 -15.73
CA PHE A 30 -3.89 -0.81 -15.23
C PHE A 30 -4.68 0.46 -14.92
N LEU A 31 -4.70 0.84 -13.66
CA LEU A 31 -5.40 2.03 -13.17
C LEU A 31 -4.38 3.08 -12.74
N CYS A 32 -4.44 4.26 -13.35
CA CYS A 32 -3.60 5.40 -13.00
C CYS A 32 -4.41 6.40 -12.18
N GLY A 33 -3.98 6.67 -10.95
CA GLY A 33 -4.64 7.63 -10.07
C GLY A 33 -4.11 7.56 -8.64
N ASP A 34 -4.66 8.42 -7.78
CA ASP A 34 -4.45 8.29 -6.33
C ASP A 34 -5.05 6.96 -5.86
N ALA A 35 -4.27 6.17 -5.11
CA ALA A 35 -4.68 4.83 -4.71
C ALA A 35 -5.99 4.84 -3.89
N ARG A 36 -6.21 5.87 -3.06
CA ARG A 36 -7.43 5.98 -2.26
C ARG A 36 -8.64 6.23 -3.15
N ASP A 37 -8.50 7.11 -4.14
CA ASP A 37 -9.59 7.43 -5.06
C ASP A 37 -9.92 6.27 -6.00
N VAL A 38 -8.90 5.57 -6.48
CA VAL A 38 -9.09 4.33 -7.25
C VAL A 38 -9.82 3.28 -6.41
N LEU A 39 -9.37 3.03 -5.16
CA LEU A 39 -10.01 2.06 -4.27
C LEU A 39 -11.47 2.43 -3.97
N ARG A 40 -11.80 3.71 -3.80
CA ARG A 40 -13.19 4.18 -3.60
C ARG A 40 -14.11 3.83 -4.76
N GLY A 41 -13.60 3.85 -5.99
CA GLY A 41 -14.37 3.48 -7.18
C GLY A 41 -14.62 1.97 -7.30
N LEU A 42 -13.95 1.13 -6.51
CA LEU A 42 -14.14 -0.32 -6.56
C LEU A 42 -15.28 -0.80 -5.64
N PRO A 43 -16.04 -1.84 -6.04
CA PRO A 43 -17.05 -2.44 -5.18
C PRO A 43 -16.47 -3.01 -3.88
N PRO A 44 -17.22 -3.01 -2.77
CA PRO A 44 -16.80 -3.73 -1.56
C PRO A 44 -16.72 -5.24 -1.80
N ASP A 45 -15.98 -5.95 -0.95
CA ASP A 45 -15.89 -7.43 -0.95
C ASP A 45 -15.59 -8.04 -2.33
N SER A 46 -14.72 -7.39 -3.10
CA SER A 46 -14.49 -7.69 -4.51
C SER A 46 -13.08 -8.20 -4.83
N ILE A 47 -12.13 -8.01 -3.91
CA ILE A 47 -10.72 -8.40 -4.05
C ILE A 47 -10.38 -9.53 -3.08
N ASP A 48 -9.75 -10.60 -3.56
CA ASP A 48 -9.28 -11.72 -2.73
C ASP A 48 -7.91 -11.47 -2.07
N PHE A 49 -7.04 -10.73 -2.76
CA PHE A 49 -5.66 -10.54 -2.33
C PHE A 49 -5.17 -9.14 -2.69
N ALA A 50 -4.50 -8.48 -1.75
CA ALA A 50 -3.80 -7.24 -1.98
C ALA A 50 -2.36 -7.34 -1.47
N MET A 51 -1.43 -6.71 -2.19
CA MET A 51 -0.05 -6.57 -1.75
C MET A 51 0.46 -5.19 -2.14
N THR A 52 1.18 -4.52 -1.23
CA THR A 52 1.79 -3.24 -1.55
C THR A 52 3.08 -2.99 -0.76
N SER A 53 3.93 -2.13 -1.33
CA SER A 53 5.01 -1.45 -0.64
C SER A 53 4.82 0.06 -0.82
N PRO A 54 4.05 0.72 0.07
CA PRO A 54 3.80 2.15 -0.06
C PRO A 54 5.13 2.92 0.04
N PRO A 55 5.16 4.23 -0.32
CA PRO A 55 6.29 5.07 0.00
C PRO A 55 6.68 4.95 1.48
N TYR A 56 7.99 4.85 1.77
CA TYR A 56 8.48 4.75 3.15
C TYR A 56 8.78 6.14 3.68
N TRP A 57 8.36 6.41 4.91
CA TRP A 57 8.50 7.71 5.55
C TRP A 57 9.95 8.21 5.58
N GLY A 58 10.18 9.38 4.99
CA GLY A 58 11.49 10.04 4.95
C GLY A 58 12.56 9.32 4.11
N LYS A 59 12.17 8.44 3.18
CA LYS A 59 13.13 7.68 2.35
C LYS A 59 13.27 8.20 0.92
N ARG A 60 12.16 8.50 0.24
CA ARG A 60 12.16 8.93 -1.17
C ARG A 60 11.17 10.06 -1.36
N GLU A 61 11.60 11.08 -2.09
CA GLU A 61 10.73 12.12 -2.61
C GLU A 61 10.38 11.77 -4.06
N TYR A 62 9.08 11.66 -4.34
CA TYR A 62 8.56 11.45 -5.68
C TYR A 62 8.18 12.81 -6.28
N ALA A 63 8.25 12.95 -7.61
CA ALA A 63 8.10 14.22 -8.31
C ALA A 63 6.77 14.96 -7.99
N ASN A 64 5.74 14.23 -7.58
CA ASN A 64 4.40 14.77 -7.28
C ASN A 64 4.08 14.79 -5.77
N GLY A 65 5.08 14.63 -4.91
CA GLY A 65 4.88 14.50 -3.46
C GLY A 65 4.18 13.19 -3.07
N GLY A 66 3.32 13.28 -2.04
CA GLY A 66 2.50 12.18 -1.57
C GLY A 66 2.90 11.63 -0.20
N ILE A 67 2.35 10.46 0.12
CA ILE A 67 2.61 9.76 1.38
C ILE A 67 4.12 9.52 1.55
N GLY A 68 4.62 9.66 2.78
CA GLY A 68 6.02 9.46 3.14
C GLY A 68 6.82 10.75 3.30
N LEU A 69 6.20 11.91 3.06
CA LEU A 69 6.79 13.25 3.19
C LEU A 69 6.21 14.06 4.35
N GLU A 70 5.35 13.45 5.17
CA GLU A 70 4.76 14.08 6.34
C GLU A 70 5.82 14.49 7.36
N GLY A 71 5.55 15.58 8.11
CA GLY A 71 6.52 16.12 9.07
C GLY A 71 6.76 15.18 10.24
N GLU A 72 5.71 14.51 10.70
CA GLU A 72 5.77 13.53 11.78
C GLU A 72 5.34 12.14 11.32
N TYR A 73 5.97 11.11 11.88
CA TYR A 73 5.66 9.72 11.50
C TYR A 73 4.21 9.32 11.84
N SER A 74 3.57 9.98 12.81
CA SER A 74 2.16 9.75 13.14
C SER A 74 1.24 10.17 12.00
N GLU A 75 1.53 11.30 11.35
CA GLU A 75 0.76 11.79 10.21
C GLU A 75 0.89 10.85 9.01
N PHE A 76 2.09 10.30 8.79
CA PHE A 76 2.34 9.25 7.81
C PHE A 76 1.52 7.98 8.09
N ILE A 77 1.47 7.54 9.34
CA ILE A 77 0.65 6.39 9.75
C ILE A 77 -0.83 6.68 9.45
N ASP A 78 -1.33 7.84 9.84
CA ASP A 78 -2.71 8.25 9.57
C ASP A 78 -3.03 8.30 8.07
N ALA A 79 -2.08 8.77 7.25
CA ALA A 79 -2.22 8.79 5.80
C ALA A 79 -2.33 7.37 5.21
N LEU A 80 -1.50 6.44 5.68
CA LEU A 80 -1.61 5.02 5.31
C LEU A 80 -2.94 4.40 5.74
N LEU A 81 -3.38 4.67 6.98
CA LEU A 81 -4.66 4.14 7.49
C LEU A 81 -5.83 4.60 6.62
N ARG A 82 -5.82 5.84 6.11
CA ARG A 82 -6.87 6.34 5.19
C ARG A 82 -6.95 5.53 3.89
N VAL A 83 -5.83 5.06 3.36
CA VAL A 83 -5.79 4.17 2.19
C VAL A 83 -6.21 2.76 2.58
N PHE A 84 -5.70 2.24 3.70
CA PHE A 84 -5.98 0.88 4.15
C PHE A 84 -7.42 0.68 4.61
N ALA A 85 -8.13 1.73 5.01
CA ALA A 85 -9.57 1.67 5.26
C ALA A 85 -10.34 1.33 3.98
N GLU A 86 -10.03 1.98 2.85
CA GLU A 86 -10.62 1.66 1.56
C GLU A 86 -10.16 0.29 1.06
N LEU A 87 -8.90 -0.07 1.29
CA LEU A 87 -8.40 -1.41 0.97
C LEU A 87 -9.16 -2.50 1.72
N LYS A 88 -9.42 -2.30 3.02
CA LYS A 88 -10.20 -3.24 3.83
C LYS A 88 -11.62 -3.38 3.31
N ARG A 89 -12.24 -2.28 2.88
CA ARG A 89 -13.61 -2.26 2.32
C ARG A 89 -13.71 -3.10 1.05
N VAL A 90 -12.72 -3.01 0.15
CA VAL A 90 -12.75 -3.74 -1.13
C VAL A 90 -12.30 -5.19 -1.01
N LEU A 91 -11.54 -5.55 0.04
CA LEU A 91 -11.19 -6.93 0.31
C LEU A 91 -12.42 -7.72 0.75
N LYS A 92 -12.55 -8.93 0.22
CA LYS A 92 -13.50 -9.92 0.73
C LYS A 92 -13.23 -10.23 2.20
N PRO A 93 -14.22 -10.71 2.98
CA PRO A 93 -13.99 -11.17 4.35
C PRO A 93 -12.96 -12.30 4.47
N THR A 94 -12.77 -13.08 3.39
CA THR A 94 -11.75 -14.14 3.27
C THR A 94 -10.43 -13.65 2.70
N GLY A 95 -10.35 -12.38 2.32
CA GLY A 95 -9.21 -11.81 1.62
C GLY A 95 -7.99 -11.59 2.51
N SER A 96 -6.83 -11.41 1.90
CA SER A 96 -5.58 -11.16 2.61
C SER A 96 -4.83 -9.94 2.08
N PHE A 97 -4.17 -9.22 2.99
CA PHE A 97 -3.36 -8.06 2.67
C PHE A 97 -1.91 -8.27 3.13
N TRP A 98 -0.98 -8.11 2.19
CA TRP A 98 0.46 -8.20 2.41
C TRP A 98 1.09 -6.81 2.31
N LEU A 99 1.48 -6.25 3.46
CA LEU A 99 2.14 -4.97 3.55
C LEU A 99 3.66 -5.14 3.71
N ASN A 100 4.42 -4.67 2.72
CA ASN A 100 5.87 -4.53 2.81
C ASN A 100 6.22 -3.09 3.20
N ILE A 101 6.81 -2.91 4.37
CA ILE A 101 7.20 -1.58 4.86
C ILE A 101 8.53 -1.65 5.61
N GLY A 102 9.36 -0.62 5.43
CA GLY A 102 10.64 -0.46 6.10
C GLY A 102 10.58 0.50 7.27
N ASP A 103 11.58 0.42 8.14
CA ASP A 103 11.70 1.36 9.27
C ASP A 103 12.51 2.61 8.90
N SER A 104 12.36 3.61 9.77
CA SER A 104 13.05 4.90 9.69
C SER A 104 13.71 5.25 11.01
N TYR A 105 14.70 6.13 10.94
CA TYR A 105 15.43 6.65 12.09
C TYR A 105 15.19 8.14 12.21
N GLN A 106 15.08 8.61 13.44
CA GLN A 106 14.99 10.03 13.77
C GLN A 106 15.63 10.22 15.13
N GLN A 107 16.55 11.17 15.30
CA GLN A 107 17.26 11.42 16.56
C GLN A 107 17.96 10.16 17.12
N LYS A 108 18.70 9.44 16.28
CA LYS A 108 19.46 8.20 16.61
C LYS A 108 18.62 7.04 17.15
N ARG A 109 17.29 7.10 17.08
CA ARG A 109 16.40 6.01 17.49
C ARG A 109 15.73 5.36 16.28
N LEU A 110 15.61 4.04 16.32
CA LEU A 110 14.72 3.29 15.45
C LEU A 110 13.28 3.64 15.84
N LEU A 111 12.45 4.01 14.87
CA LEU A 111 11.11 4.47 15.16
C LEU A 111 10.12 3.32 15.38
N GLY A 112 10.38 2.14 14.82
CA GLY A 112 9.45 1.02 14.87
C GLY A 112 8.25 1.22 13.96
N ILE A 113 8.43 1.92 12.82
CA ILE A 113 7.35 2.25 11.88
C ILE A 113 6.50 1.02 11.50
N PRO A 114 7.09 -0.14 11.11
CA PRO A 114 6.30 -1.31 10.74
C PRO A 114 5.36 -1.78 11.86
N TRP A 115 5.84 -1.79 13.10
CA TRP A 115 5.04 -2.20 14.25
C TRP A 115 3.97 -1.19 14.62
N ARG A 116 4.29 0.11 14.54
CA ARG A 116 3.30 1.17 14.80
C ARG A 116 2.15 1.13 13.80
N VAL A 117 2.45 0.91 12.51
CA VAL A 117 1.42 0.73 11.47
C VAL A 117 0.59 -0.52 11.75
N ALA A 118 1.22 -1.67 12.04
CA ALA A 118 0.51 -2.91 12.29
C ALA A 118 -0.44 -2.84 13.51
N LEU A 119 0.02 -2.21 14.59
CA LEU A 119 -0.79 -1.99 15.80
C LEU A 119 -1.93 -1.02 15.50
N ALA A 120 -1.67 0.11 14.84
CA ALA A 120 -2.72 1.07 14.47
C ALA A 120 -3.79 0.44 13.56
N MET A 121 -3.39 -0.38 12.59
CA MET A 121 -4.31 -1.16 11.75
C MET A 121 -5.18 -2.12 12.59
N THR A 122 -4.58 -2.82 13.54
CA THR A 122 -5.31 -3.77 14.40
C THR A 122 -6.29 -3.03 15.30
N ASP A 123 -5.82 -2.03 16.03
CA ASP A 123 -6.57 -1.36 17.10
C ASP A 123 -7.65 -0.42 16.56
N GLN A 124 -7.37 0.29 15.45
CA GLN A 124 -8.27 1.33 14.93
C GLN A 124 -9.18 0.84 13.80
N GLN A 125 -8.75 -0.17 13.06
CA GLN A 125 -9.47 -0.65 11.88
C GLN A 125 -9.90 -2.12 12.00
N GLY A 126 -9.51 -2.83 13.07
CA GLY A 126 -9.87 -4.23 13.31
C GLY A 126 -9.22 -5.19 12.32
N TRP A 127 -8.03 -4.87 11.80
CA TRP A 127 -7.25 -5.85 11.03
C TRP A 127 -6.77 -6.99 11.92
N ILE A 128 -6.54 -8.16 11.34
CA ILE A 128 -5.92 -9.30 12.03
C ILE A 128 -4.48 -9.42 11.57
N LEU A 129 -3.53 -9.16 12.47
CA LEU A 129 -2.11 -9.40 12.21
C LEU A 129 -1.83 -10.92 12.23
N ARG A 130 -1.66 -11.52 11.04
CA ARG A 130 -1.43 -12.96 10.91
C ARG A 130 0.02 -13.36 11.15
N ASN A 131 0.95 -12.66 10.51
CA ASN A 131 2.38 -12.98 10.56
C ASN A 131 3.21 -11.72 10.35
N GLN A 132 4.44 -11.75 10.85
CA GLN A 132 5.51 -10.87 10.42
C GLN A 132 6.50 -11.69 9.59
N ILE A 133 6.82 -11.18 8.39
CA ILE A 133 7.77 -11.83 7.48
C ILE A 133 8.96 -10.90 7.30
N VAL A 134 10.17 -11.40 7.60
CA VAL A 134 11.40 -10.63 7.46
C VAL A 134 11.99 -10.89 6.08
N TRP A 135 12.02 -9.86 5.24
CA TRP A 135 12.75 -9.91 3.97
C TRP A 135 14.25 -9.70 4.20
N ASN A 136 14.99 -10.81 4.35
CA ASN A 136 16.44 -10.78 4.48
C ASN A 136 17.13 -10.58 3.11
N LYS A 137 17.55 -9.35 2.82
CA LYS A 137 18.32 -9.02 1.60
C LYS A 137 19.81 -9.25 1.81
N ILE A 138 20.33 -10.35 1.25
CA ILE A 138 21.76 -10.75 1.35
C ILE A 138 22.70 -9.68 0.79
N LYS A 139 22.28 -8.92 -0.24
CA LYS A 139 22.98 -7.72 -0.74
C LYS A 139 22.07 -6.51 -0.56
N GLY A 140 22.34 -5.73 0.49
CA GLY A 140 21.66 -4.44 0.71
C GLY A 140 22.22 -3.36 -0.21
N GLY A 141 21.34 -2.59 -0.85
CA GLY A 141 21.74 -1.33 -1.47
C GLY A 141 22.20 -0.33 -0.41
N PRO A 142 22.98 0.70 -0.79
CA PRO A 142 23.44 1.73 0.15
C PRO A 142 22.25 2.39 0.87
N ASP A 143 22.34 2.46 2.19
CA ASP A 143 21.37 3.13 3.05
C ASP A 143 21.86 4.55 3.34
N ASN A 144 21.13 5.54 2.83
CA ASN A 144 21.46 6.96 2.97
C ASN A 144 21.11 7.55 4.35
N THR A 145 20.57 6.74 5.28
CA THR A 145 20.21 7.20 6.62
C THR A 145 21.46 7.70 7.36
N ARG A 146 21.47 8.99 7.69
CA ARG A 146 22.59 9.66 8.39
C ARG A 146 22.63 9.41 9.90
N ASP A 147 21.54 8.88 10.45
CA ASP A 147 21.23 8.93 11.87
C ASP A 147 20.98 7.54 12.51
N LYS A 148 21.73 6.53 12.04
CA LYS A 148 21.74 5.19 12.62
C LYS A 148 22.99 4.96 13.46
N LEU A 149 22.93 4.01 14.40
CA LEU A 149 24.12 3.52 15.09
C LEU A 149 25.09 2.93 14.05
N ARG A 150 26.36 3.32 14.12
CA ARG A 150 27.44 2.75 13.30
C ARG A 150 28.16 1.65 14.07
#